data_AF-A0A7V9C0E4-F1
#
_entry.id   AF-A0A7V9C0E4-F1
#
_cell.length_a   1.000
_cell.length_b   1.000
_cell.length_c   1.000
_cell.angle_alpha   90.00
_cell.angle_beta   90.00
_cell.angle_gamma   90.00
#
_symmetry.space_group_name_H-M   'P 1'
#
loop_
_entity.id
_entity.type
_entity.pdbx_description
1 polymer ?
#
loop_
_entity_poly.entity_id
_entity_poly.type
_entity_poly.pdbx_seq_one_letter_code
_entity_poly.pdbx_strand_id
1 'polypeptide(L)'
;MTTLECISNGIGAGLISNAVWRGVPLAGLLERAGVNGDATRLFARGNDGYGHGLTLEKGMEETTLVVYRMNGEPLPDRHGYPARLIVPGGYGEMSVKWLDRVE
;
A
#
# COMPACT_ATOMS: atom_id res chain seq x y z
N MET A 1 -6.02 10.71 4.96
CA MET A 1 -7.30 9.99 4.72
C MET A 1 -7.30 9.59 3.26
N THR A 2 -7.65 8.33 2.92
CA THR A 2 -7.60 7.84 1.53
C THR A 2 -8.76 6.88 1.28
N THR A 3 -9.39 7.02 0.11
CA THR A 3 -10.38 6.08 -0.41
C THR A 3 -9.69 4.94 -1.14
N LEU A 4 -10.09 3.71 -0.87
CA LEU A 4 -9.72 2.53 -1.64
C LEU A 4 -10.95 2.03 -2.39
N GLU A 5 -10.75 1.76 -3.67
CA GLU A 5 -11.76 1.22 -4.58
C GLU A 5 -11.18 0.00 -5.27
N CYS A 6 -11.95 -1.08 -5.36
CA CYS A 6 -11.53 -2.24 -6.13
C CYS A 6 -11.62 -1.94 -7.63
N ILE A 7 -10.65 -2.40 -8.44
CA ILE A 7 -10.69 -2.30 -9.90
C ILE A 7 -11.98 -2.87 -10.52
N SER A 8 -12.64 -3.82 -9.85
CA SER A 8 -13.91 -4.41 -10.29
C SER A 8 -15.16 -3.72 -9.72
N ASN A 9 -15.04 -2.51 -9.16
CA ASN A 9 -16.18 -1.80 -8.58
C ASN A 9 -17.14 -1.31 -9.68
N GLY A 10 -18.16 -2.13 -9.97
CA GLY A 10 -19.26 -1.77 -10.86
C GLY A 10 -20.30 -0.87 -10.18
N ILE A 11 -21.28 -0.41 -10.96
CA ILE A 11 -22.40 0.40 -10.45
C ILE A 11 -23.14 -0.38 -9.36
N GLY A 12 -23.20 0.19 -8.15
CA GLY A 12 -23.89 -0.41 -7.01
C GLY A 12 -23.17 -1.59 -6.34
N ALA A 13 -21.92 -1.91 -6.72
CA ALA A 13 -21.19 -3.05 -6.17
C ALA A 13 -20.67 -2.82 -4.74
N GLY A 14 -20.53 -1.57 -4.31
CA GLY A 14 -20.10 -1.22 -2.95
C GLY A 14 -18.65 -1.64 -2.63
N LEU A 15 -17.82 -1.89 -3.64
CA LEU A 15 -16.42 -2.29 -3.47
C LEU A 15 -15.50 -1.06 -3.31
N ILE A 16 -15.94 -0.12 -2.48
CA ILE A 16 -15.28 1.16 -2.22
C ILE A 16 -15.46 1.54 -0.76
N SER A 17 -14.42 2.09 -0.13
CA SER A 17 -14.46 2.56 1.26
C SER A 17 -13.38 3.59 1.52
N ASN A 18 -13.56 4.43 2.54
CA ASN A 18 -12.59 5.43 2.96
C ASN A 18 -12.15 5.20 4.41
N ALA A 19 -10.90 5.51 4.71
CA ALA A 19 -10.38 5.49 6.07
C ALA A 19 -9.25 6.50 6.30
N VAL A 20 -9.01 6.80 7.58
CA VAL A 20 -7.81 7.49 8.06
C VAL A 20 -6.72 6.47 8.31
N TRP A 21 -5.61 6.59 7.60
CA TRP A 21 -4.48 5.67 7.70
C TRP A 21 -3.34 6.31 8.47
N ARG A 22 -2.65 5.54 9.32
CA ARG A 22 -1.42 5.97 10.00
C ARG A 22 -0.31 4.95 9.75
N GLY A 23 0.84 5.48 9.35
CA GLY A 23 1.96 4.71 8.82
C GLY A 23 3.23 5.55 8.72
N VAL A 24 4.19 5.05 7.95
CA VAL A 24 5.39 5.76 7.54
C VAL A 24 5.43 5.87 6.01
N PRO A 25 6.00 6.93 5.43
CA PRO A 25 6.23 7.01 4.00
C PRO A 25 7.11 5.85 3.53
N LEU A 26 6.72 5.21 2.42
CA LEU A 26 7.53 4.16 1.80
C LEU A 26 8.87 4.75 1.32
N ALA A 27 8.86 5.98 0.81
CA ALA A 27 10.05 6.74 0.39
C ALA A 27 11.18 6.68 1.43
N GLY A 28 10.89 7.03 2.69
CA GLY A 28 11.90 7.02 3.75
C GLY A 28 12.41 5.61 4.11
N LEU A 29 11.64 4.55 3.84
CA LEU A 29 12.12 3.17 3.98
C LEU A 29 13.04 2.78 2.82
N LEU A 30 12.67 3.16 1.60
CA LEU A 30 13.46 2.92 0.39
C LEU A 30 14.81 3.64 0.45
N GLU A 31 14.82 4.91 0.85
CA GLU A 31 16.06 5.68 1.06
C GLU A 31 16.99 5.00 2.05
N ARG A 32 16.44 4.54 3.19
CA ARG A 32 17.22 3.81 4.20
C ARG A 32 17.72 2.45 3.72
N ALA A 33 17.00 1.80 2.81
CA ALA A 33 17.40 0.54 2.20
C ALA A 33 18.52 0.73 1.16
N GLY A 34 18.73 1.95 0.66
CA GLY A 34 19.74 2.24 -0.36
C GLY A 34 19.35 1.68 -1.72
N VAL A 35 18.18 2.09 -2.24
CA VAL A 35 17.71 1.69 -3.58
C VAL A 35 18.79 1.99 -4.64
N ASN A 36 19.02 1.05 -5.55
CA ASN A 36 19.91 1.23 -6.68
C ASN A 36 19.46 2.43 -7.53
N GLY A 37 20.38 3.33 -7.87
CA GLY A 37 20.09 4.54 -8.65
C GLY A 37 19.46 4.28 -10.04
N ASP A 38 19.65 3.08 -10.61
CA ASP A 38 19.07 2.68 -11.89
C ASP A 38 17.70 1.99 -11.75
N ALA A 39 17.21 1.79 -10.53
CA ALA A 39 15.91 1.17 -10.30
C ALA A 39 14.77 2.07 -10.80
N THR A 40 13.82 1.49 -11.51
CA THR A 40 12.65 2.22 -12.06
C THR A 40 11.32 1.70 -11.55
N ARG A 41 11.33 0.53 -10.90
CA ARG A 41 10.17 -0.16 -10.37
C ARG A 41 10.50 -0.80 -9.04
N LEU A 42 9.46 -1.10 -8.29
CA LEU A 42 9.50 -1.92 -7.10
C LEU A 42 8.38 -2.96 -7.17
N PHE A 43 8.50 -4.03 -6.40
CA PHE A 43 7.49 -5.05 -6.22
C PHE A 43 7.18 -5.24 -4.75
N ALA A 44 5.92 -5.03 -4.37
CA ALA A 44 5.45 -5.25 -3.00
C ALA A 44 4.80 -6.65 -2.92
N ARG A 45 5.20 -7.44 -1.92
CA ARG A 45 4.71 -8.81 -1.70
C ARG A 45 4.09 -8.95 -0.32
N GLY A 46 2.90 -9.55 -0.28
CA GLY A 46 2.21 -9.96 0.92
C GLY A 46 2.55 -11.39 1.33
N ASN A 47 2.39 -11.69 2.62
CA ASN A 47 2.62 -13.02 3.18
C ASN A 47 1.61 -14.08 2.69
N ASP A 48 0.51 -13.66 2.07
CA ASP A 48 -0.47 -14.53 1.40
C ASP A 48 -0.05 -14.97 -0.01
N GLY A 49 1.15 -14.56 -0.45
CA GLY A 49 1.68 -14.84 -1.79
C GLY A 49 1.22 -13.86 -2.86
N TYR A 50 0.31 -12.92 -2.54
CA TYR A 50 -0.07 -11.85 -3.45
C TYR A 50 1.07 -10.83 -3.59
N GLY A 51 1.16 -10.18 -4.75
CA GLY A 51 2.08 -9.06 -4.92
C GLY A 51 1.69 -8.17 -6.08
N HIS A 52 2.17 -6.94 -6.03
CA HIS A 52 1.89 -5.93 -7.04
C HIS A 52 3.12 -5.05 -7.31
N GLY A 53 3.38 -4.79 -8.59
CA GLY A 53 4.47 -3.91 -9.01
C GLY A 53 4.04 -2.43 -9.05
N LEU A 54 4.92 -1.52 -8.67
CA LEU A 54 4.73 -0.08 -8.76
C LEU A 54 5.91 0.55 -9.52
N THR A 55 5.72 1.74 -10.10
CA THR A 55 6.88 2.55 -10.49
C THR A 55 7.61 3.01 -9.23
N LEU A 56 8.94 3.14 -9.30
CA LEU A 56 9.71 3.66 -8.17
C LEU A 56 9.25 5.08 -7.83
N GLU A 57 8.96 5.90 -8.84
CA GLU A 57 8.35 7.23 -8.68
C GLU A 57 7.12 7.20 -7.79
N LYS A 58 6.18 6.27 -8.03
CA LYS A 58 4.97 6.12 -7.20
C LYS A 58 5.30 5.69 -5.77
N GLY A 59 6.31 4.83 -5.61
CA GLY A 59 6.80 4.39 -4.30
C GLY A 59 7.47 5.49 -3.48
N MET A 60 8.10 6.46 -4.16
CA MET A 60 8.79 7.60 -3.56
C MET A 60 7.86 8.77 -3.23
N GLU A 61 6.59 8.73 -3.64
CA GLU A 61 5.61 9.73 -3.20
C GLU A 61 5.42 9.68 -1.68
N GLU A 62 5.44 10.86 -1.04
CA GLU A 62 5.14 11.02 0.40
C GLU A 62 3.77 10.44 0.82
N THR A 63 2.86 10.30 -0.14
CA THR A 63 1.50 9.78 0.09
C THR A 63 1.43 8.25 0.00
N THR A 64 2.45 7.59 -0.54
CA THR A 64 2.54 6.13 -0.54
C THR A 64 3.08 5.66 0.80
N LEU A 65 2.24 4.96 1.57
CA LEU A 65 2.51 4.66 2.97
C LEU A 65 2.58 3.17 3.23
N VAL A 66 3.51 2.75 4.09
CA VAL A 66 3.40 1.50 4.84
C VAL A 66 2.66 1.80 6.14
N VAL A 67 1.44 1.30 6.27
CA VAL A 67 0.51 1.65 7.36
C VAL A 67 0.31 0.50 8.32
N TYR A 68 0.09 0.83 9.59
CA TYR A 68 -0.11 -0.12 10.71
C TYR A 68 -1.35 0.22 11.55
N ARG A 69 -2.06 1.31 11.24
CA ARG A 69 -3.34 1.69 11.87
C ARG A 69 -4.35 2.20 10.84
N MET A 70 -5.63 1.90 11.09
CA MET A 70 -6.80 2.31 10.32
C MET A 70 -7.84 2.88 11.29
N ASN A 71 -8.27 4.12 11.03
CA ASN A 71 -9.25 4.85 11.85
C ASN A 71 -8.88 4.92 13.34
N GLY A 72 -7.60 5.18 13.62
CA GLY A 72 -7.07 5.30 14.99
C GLY A 72 -6.69 3.96 15.62
N GLU A 73 -7.27 2.84 15.16
CA GLU A 73 -7.04 1.51 15.71
C GLU A 73 -5.96 0.73 14.95
N PRO A 74 -5.32 -0.29 15.58
CA PRO A 74 -4.51 -1.26 14.84
C PRO A 74 -5.27 -1.84 13.64
N LEU A 75 -4.56 -2.20 12.57
CA LEU A 75 -5.19 -2.83 11.41
C LEU A 75 -5.96 -4.08 11.85
N PRO A 76 -7.25 -4.23 11.46
CA PRO A 76 -7.91 -5.53 11.51
C PRO A 76 -7.15 -6.53 10.63
N ASP A 77 -7.11 -7.80 11.04
CA ASP A 77 -6.38 -8.85 10.30
C ASP A 77 -6.77 -8.90 8.81
N ARG A 78 -8.08 -8.91 8.52
CA ARG A 78 -8.61 -8.88 7.14
C ARG A 78 -8.13 -7.71 6.29
N HIS A 79 -7.69 -6.63 6.93
CA HIS A 79 -7.19 -5.40 6.32
C HIS A 79 -5.67 -5.33 6.28
N GLY A 80 -4.97 -6.41 6.62
CA GLY A 80 -3.52 -6.55 6.44
C GLY A 80 -2.71 -6.28 7.69
N TYR A 81 -3.15 -6.71 8.87
CA TYR A 81 -2.31 -6.69 10.07
C TYR A 81 -1.02 -7.53 9.85
N PRO A 82 0.17 -7.13 10.35
CA PRO A 82 0.45 -5.91 11.10
C PRO A 82 0.70 -4.68 10.22
N ALA A 83 0.96 -4.88 8.93
CA ALA A 83 1.27 -3.81 7.99
C ALA A 83 0.70 -4.06 6.59
N ARG A 84 0.25 -2.99 5.94
CA ARG A 84 -0.12 -2.99 4.53
C ARG A 84 0.46 -1.79 3.81
N LEU A 85 0.50 -1.86 2.48
CA LEU A 85 0.72 -0.69 1.65
C LEU A 85 -0.62 0.05 1.44
N ILE A 86 -0.53 1.38 1.37
CA ILE A 86 -1.58 2.28 0.88
C ILE A 86 -0.98 3.13 -0.23
N VAL A 87 -1.58 3.04 -1.42
CA VAL A 87 -1.13 3.73 -2.63
C VAL A 87 -2.25 4.64 -3.14
N PRO A 88 -2.29 5.92 -2.71
CA PRO A 88 -3.34 6.85 -3.13
C PRO A 88 -3.37 7.08 -4.64
N GLY A 89 -4.57 7.16 -5.22
CA GLY A 89 -4.76 7.34 -6.67
C GLY A 89 -4.64 6.05 -7.49
N GLY A 90 -4.32 4.92 -6.86
CA GLY A 90 -4.43 3.59 -7.44
C GLY A 90 -5.70 2.86 -6.98
N TYR A 91 -6.07 1.81 -7.68
CA TYR A 91 -7.08 0.87 -7.19
C TYR A 91 -6.51 -0.01 -6.06
N GLY A 92 -7.41 -0.69 -5.35
CA GLY A 92 -7.13 -1.39 -4.09
C GLY A 92 -6.11 -2.52 -4.20
N GLU A 93 -5.93 -3.12 -5.37
CA GLU A 93 -4.95 -4.18 -5.65
C GLU A 93 -3.50 -3.70 -5.53
N MET A 94 -3.24 -2.41 -5.79
CA MET A 94 -1.92 -1.80 -5.58
C MET A 94 -1.55 -1.70 -4.10
N SER A 95 -2.55 -1.67 -3.22
CA SER A 95 -2.40 -1.51 -1.77
C SER A 95 -2.25 -2.87 -1.08
N VAL A 96 -1.13 -3.55 -1.32
CA VAL A 96 -0.83 -4.92 -0.84
C VAL A 96 -1.03 -5.07 0.67
N LYS A 97 -1.81 -6.08 1.08
CA LYS A 97 -2.05 -6.44 2.49
C LYS A 97 -0.99 -7.40 3.00
N TRP A 98 -0.86 -7.50 4.33
CA TRP A 98 0.06 -8.41 5.01
C TRP A 98 1.49 -8.27 4.46
N LEU A 99 1.93 -7.03 4.30
CA LEU A 99 3.17 -6.67 3.61
C LEU A 99 4.36 -7.36 4.27
N ASP A 100 5.03 -8.21 3.50
CA ASP A 100 6.21 -8.98 3.92
C ASP A 100 7.51 -8.37 3.34
N ARG A 101 7.48 -8.01 2.05
CA ARG A 101 8.68 -7.56 1.33
C ARG A 101 8.40 -6.48 0.30
N VAL A 102 9.39 -5.62 0.09
CA VAL A 102 9.51 -4.71 -1.05
C VAL A 102 10.87 -4.96 -1.70
N GLU A 103 10.88 -5.18 -3.02
CA GLU A 103 12.08 -5.50 -3.83
C GLU A 103 12.17 -4.66 -5.10
#